data_AF-A0A024LT71-F1
#
_entry.id   AF-A0A024LT71-F1
#
_cell.length_a   1.000
_cell.length_b   1.000
_cell.length_c   1.000
_cell.angle_alpha   90.00
_cell.angle_beta   90.00
_cell.angle_gamma   90.00
#
_symmetry.space_group_name_H-M   'P 1'
#
loop_
_entity.id
_entity.type
_entity.pdbx_description
1 polymer ?
#
loop_
_entity_poly.entity_id
_entity_poly.type
_entity_poly.pdbx_seq_one_letter_code
_entity_poly.pdbx_strand_id
1 'polypeptide(L)'
;MKAPITIWEHTINQEPVQTVNARELHAFLKIISPFNDWIAYRIKEYGFLENKDFVSFIQILVKSKQNTRPSMEYYLTLEMAKELAMIERNEKGKQARQYFIECERKTKQMTPTQIDYSDPQVMLGVLTYLKNESERKDCIIAQLTPKTEKLERLERCDDLFDINDAAEKLGMRLEDLANYLINHRWIYCRTDKSLVPYYSKINEGLMGYIPKTIQTISGRKKSVPSAKITSKGLKRLSMMLQKQIRTQEEIHGFANAKVADFKRTATTISSQYI
;
A
#
# COMPACT_ATOMS: atom_id res chain seq x y z
N MET A 1 34.11 6.51 -1.25
CA MET A 1 33.95 5.61 -2.42
C MET A 1 32.47 5.32 -2.59
N LYS A 2 31.90 5.61 -3.77
CA LYS A 2 30.47 5.40 -4.06
C LYS A 2 30.21 3.89 -4.17
N ALA A 3 29.15 3.39 -3.52
CA ALA A 3 28.75 2.00 -3.63
C ALA A 3 28.48 1.64 -5.12
N PRO A 4 28.93 0.47 -5.61
CA PRO A 4 28.74 0.06 -7.00
C PRO A 4 27.26 -0.24 -7.34
N ILE A 5 26.47 -0.67 -6.36
CA ILE A 5 25.03 -0.95 -6.49
C ILE A 5 24.32 -0.41 -5.24
N THR A 6 23.22 0.32 -5.42
CA THR A 6 22.45 0.89 -4.30
C THR A 6 21.52 -0.17 -3.70
N ILE A 7 21.57 -0.36 -2.38
CA ILE A 7 20.65 -1.25 -1.66
C ILE A 7 19.51 -0.40 -1.09
N TRP A 8 18.29 -0.84 -1.32
CA TRP A 8 17.04 -0.23 -0.85
C TRP A 8 16.35 -1.18 0.12
N GLU A 9 15.40 -0.65 0.88
CA GLU A 9 14.50 -1.44 1.71
C GLU A 9 13.09 -1.33 1.14
N HIS A 10 12.54 -2.46 0.71
CA HIS A 10 11.19 -2.55 0.17
C HIS A 10 10.44 -3.69 0.85
N THR A 11 9.14 -3.52 0.99
CA THR A 11 8.29 -4.57 1.55
C THR A 11 7.99 -5.60 0.46
N ILE A 12 8.49 -6.82 0.64
CA ILE A 12 8.16 -7.99 -0.19
C ILE A 12 7.43 -8.97 0.71
N ASN A 13 6.22 -9.37 0.31
CA ASN A 13 5.37 -10.27 1.11
C ASN A 13 5.16 -9.81 2.57
N GLN A 14 4.94 -8.52 2.80
CA GLN A 14 4.74 -7.90 4.12
C GLN A 14 5.97 -7.89 5.05
N GLU A 15 7.13 -8.34 4.57
CA GLU A 15 8.39 -8.25 5.31
C GLU A 15 9.30 -7.17 4.70
N PRO A 16 10.01 -6.39 5.52
CA PRO A 16 11.05 -5.49 5.03
C PRO A 16 12.22 -6.33 4.49
N VAL A 17 12.45 -6.25 3.17
CA VAL A 17 13.52 -6.98 2.50
C VAL A 17 14.47 -6.00 1.84
N GLN A 18 15.77 -6.29 1.97
CA GLN A 18 16.81 -5.56 1.25
C GLN A 18 16.76 -5.93 -0.23
N THR A 19 16.71 -4.91 -1.07
CA THR A 19 16.47 -5.04 -2.51
C THR A 19 17.42 -4.17 -3.31
N VAL A 20 17.55 -4.49 -4.60
CA VAL A 20 18.31 -3.71 -5.57
C VAL A 20 17.45 -3.40 -6.79
N ASN A 21 17.69 -2.27 -7.42
CA ASN A 21 17.04 -1.95 -8.68
C ASN A 21 17.63 -2.82 -9.82
N ALA A 22 16.78 -3.54 -10.54
CA ALA A 22 17.22 -4.46 -11.58
C ALA A 22 17.92 -3.76 -12.75
N ARG A 23 17.54 -2.51 -13.06
CA ARG A 23 18.14 -1.73 -14.15
C ARG A 23 19.53 -1.23 -13.77
N GLU A 24 19.73 -0.85 -12.51
CA GLU A 24 21.07 -0.55 -11.98
C GLU A 24 21.97 -1.80 -12.05
N LEU A 25 21.44 -2.96 -11.63
CA LEU A 25 22.17 -4.23 -11.73
C LEU A 25 22.52 -4.57 -13.18
N HIS A 26 21.57 -4.46 -14.10
CA HIS A 26 21.76 -4.72 -15.54
C HIS A 26 22.87 -3.85 -16.14
N ALA A 27 22.81 -2.55 -15.86
CA ALA A 27 23.81 -1.59 -16.32
C ALA A 27 25.20 -1.88 -15.72
N PHE A 28 25.25 -2.22 -14.43
CA PHE A 28 26.50 -2.55 -13.74
C PHE A 28 27.16 -3.81 -14.31
N LEU A 29 26.37 -4.84 -14.58
CA LEU A 29 26.82 -6.11 -15.16
C LEU A 29 27.21 -5.99 -16.63
N LYS A 30 26.96 -4.83 -17.27
CA LYS A 30 27.27 -4.55 -18.69
C LYS A 30 26.66 -5.58 -19.64
N ILE A 31 25.43 -5.98 -19.37
CA ILE A 31 24.71 -6.93 -20.21
C ILE A 31 24.34 -6.25 -21.53
N ILE A 32 24.63 -6.95 -22.64
CA ILE A 32 24.45 -6.43 -24.00
C ILE A 32 22.97 -6.46 -24.40
N SER A 33 22.23 -7.50 -23.98
CA SER A 33 20.83 -7.66 -24.34
C SER A 33 19.95 -6.57 -23.72
N PRO A 34 18.87 -6.14 -24.41
CA PRO A 34 17.92 -5.18 -23.86
C PRO A 34 17.39 -5.60 -22.49
N PHE A 35 17.23 -4.64 -21.59
CA PHE A 35 16.83 -4.89 -20.19
C PHE A 35 15.56 -5.74 -20.07
N ASN A 36 14.51 -5.40 -20.84
CA ASN A 36 13.22 -6.07 -20.77
C ASN A 36 13.32 -7.55 -21.17
N ASP A 37 14.08 -7.85 -22.22
CA ASP A 37 14.27 -9.21 -22.70
C ASP A 37 15.14 -10.00 -21.72
N TRP A 38 16.19 -9.37 -21.20
CA TRP A 38 17.08 -9.97 -20.21
C TRP A 38 16.32 -10.38 -18.94
N ILE A 39 15.59 -9.45 -18.32
CA ILE A 39 14.93 -9.72 -17.04
C ILE A 39 13.80 -10.75 -17.21
N ALA A 40 13.01 -10.65 -18.28
CA ALA A 40 11.94 -11.61 -18.56
C ALA A 40 12.50 -13.02 -18.82
N TYR A 41 13.60 -13.11 -19.57
CA TYR A 41 14.27 -14.39 -19.83
C TYR A 41 14.81 -15.01 -18.54
N ARG A 42 15.53 -14.23 -17.71
CA ARG A 42 16.11 -14.72 -16.46
C ARG A 42 15.05 -15.13 -15.43
N ILE A 43 13.96 -14.38 -15.30
CA ILE A 43 12.83 -14.75 -14.45
C ILE A 43 12.28 -16.12 -14.86
N LYS A 44 12.08 -16.34 -16.16
CA LYS A 44 11.53 -17.58 -16.69
C LYS A 44 12.50 -18.76 -16.57
N GLU A 45 13.77 -18.57 -16.94
CA GLU A 45 14.79 -19.63 -16.98
C GLU A 45 15.11 -20.19 -15.59
N TYR A 46 15.17 -19.32 -14.58
CA TYR A 46 15.53 -19.70 -13.20
C TYR A 46 14.33 -19.85 -12.27
N GLY A 47 13.11 -19.62 -12.77
CA GLY A 47 11.88 -19.83 -12.01
C GLY A 47 11.69 -18.85 -10.85
N PHE A 48 12.18 -17.61 -10.99
CA PHE A 48 12.00 -16.56 -9.98
C PHE A 48 10.51 -16.21 -9.84
N LEU A 49 10.06 -16.04 -8.60
CA LEU A 49 8.67 -15.81 -8.25
C LEU A 49 8.45 -14.35 -7.83
N GLU A 50 7.43 -13.73 -8.43
CA GLU A 50 6.99 -12.40 -8.04
C GLU A 50 6.42 -12.41 -6.61
N ASN A 51 6.68 -11.35 -5.85
CA ASN A 51 6.41 -11.22 -4.41
C ASN A 51 7.23 -12.17 -3.51
N LYS A 52 8.24 -12.84 -4.05
CA LYS A 52 9.21 -13.60 -3.26
C LYS A 52 10.63 -13.18 -3.62
N ASP A 53 10.99 -13.30 -4.88
CA ASP A 53 12.33 -13.06 -5.39
C ASP A 53 12.48 -11.64 -5.95
N PHE A 54 11.37 -11.06 -6.44
CA PHE A 54 11.28 -9.68 -6.91
C PHE A 54 9.88 -9.10 -6.78
N VAL A 55 9.76 -7.78 -6.91
CA VAL A 55 8.50 -7.06 -7.15
C VAL A 55 8.64 -6.21 -8.40
N SER A 56 7.56 -6.11 -9.18
CA SER A 56 7.53 -5.35 -10.42
C SER A 56 6.52 -4.21 -10.34
N PHE A 57 6.80 -3.08 -10.98
CA PHE A 57 5.90 -1.91 -10.97
C PHE A 57 6.02 -1.11 -12.26
N ILE A 58 4.94 -0.42 -12.61
CA ILE A 58 4.90 0.44 -13.80
C ILE A 58 5.40 1.83 -13.42
N GLN A 59 6.45 2.29 -14.08
CA GLN A 59 6.90 3.67 -13.96
C GLN A 59 6.33 4.52 -15.12
N ILE A 60 5.48 5.49 -14.78
CA ILE A 60 4.95 6.48 -15.73
C ILE A 60 5.87 7.71 -15.70
N LEU A 61 6.60 7.94 -16.78
CA LEU A 61 7.45 9.13 -16.94
C LEU A 61 6.57 10.36 -17.22
N VAL A 62 6.53 11.28 -16.24
CA VAL A 62 5.72 12.52 -16.28
C VAL A 62 6.17 13.51 -17.38
N LYS A 63 7.37 13.32 -17.94
CA LYS A 63 7.95 14.21 -18.95
C LYS A 63 8.12 13.52 -20.30
N SER A 64 7.04 13.42 -21.07
CA SER A 64 7.16 13.14 -22.49
C SER A 64 5.91 13.59 -23.22
N LYS A 65 6.05 14.63 -24.05
CA LYS A 65 5.05 14.93 -25.08
C LYS A 65 5.00 13.71 -26.01
N GLN A 66 3.80 13.15 -26.23
CA GLN A 66 3.47 12.02 -27.11
C GLN A 66 3.65 10.61 -26.50
N ASN A 67 2.53 9.85 -26.45
CA ASN A 67 2.40 8.38 -26.47
C ASN A 67 3.63 7.56 -26.03
N THR A 68 4.12 7.78 -24.81
CA THR A 68 5.24 6.98 -24.29
C THR A 68 4.70 5.75 -23.59
N ARG A 69 5.17 4.57 -24.02
CA ARG A 69 4.78 3.28 -23.46
C ARG A 69 5.23 3.21 -21.99
N PRO A 70 4.38 2.76 -21.04
CA PRO A 70 4.80 2.53 -19.67
C PRO A 70 6.00 1.58 -19.61
N SER A 71 7.01 1.91 -18.80
CA SER A 71 8.18 1.07 -18.55
C SER A 71 7.94 0.19 -17.32
N MET A 72 8.27 -1.09 -17.43
CA MET A 72 8.23 -2.02 -16.31
C MET A 72 9.57 -1.96 -15.57
N GLU A 73 9.52 -1.69 -14.28
CA GLU A 73 10.68 -1.67 -13.40
C GLU A 73 10.59 -2.80 -12.38
N TYR A 74 11.74 -3.23 -11.86
CA TYR A 74 11.85 -4.38 -10.96
C TYR A 74 12.78 -4.05 -9.79
N TYR A 75 12.31 -4.37 -8.58
CA TYR A 75 13.17 -4.47 -7.40
C TYR A 75 13.39 -5.95 -7.09
N LEU A 76 14.66 -6.34 -7.05
CA LEU A 76 15.09 -7.72 -6.84
C LEU A 76 15.54 -7.88 -5.39
N THR A 77 15.22 -9.01 -4.77
CA THR A 77 15.85 -9.40 -3.50
C THR A 77 17.36 -9.50 -3.67
N LEU A 78 18.10 -9.34 -2.56
CA LEU A 78 19.55 -9.57 -2.57
C LEU A 78 19.92 -10.98 -3.02
N GLU A 79 19.15 -12.01 -2.65
CA GLU A 79 19.38 -13.39 -3.11
C GLU A 79 19.28 -13.50 -4.63
N MET A 80 18.17 -13.03 -5.21
CA MET A 80 18.00 -13.04 -6.67
C MET A 80 19.10 -12.24 -7.38
N ALA A 81 19.48 -11.07 -6.85
CA ALA A 81 20.54 -10.26 -7.44
C ALA A 81 21.92 -10.94 -7.40
N LYS A 82 22.22 -11.65 -6.30
CA LYS A 82 23.45 -12.46 -6.17
C LYS A 82 23.46 -13.61 -7.18
N GLU A 83 22.33 -14.30 -7.33
CA GLU A 83 22.18 -15.37 -8.33
C GLU A 83 22.38 -14.84 -9.75
N LEU A 84 21.72 -13.74 -10.12
CA LEU A 84 21.90 -13.11 -11.45
C LEU A 84 23.35 -12.69 -11.70
N ALA A 85 24.02 -12.09 -10.72
CA ALA A 85 25.43 -11.74 -10.84
C ALA A 85 26.34 -12.96 -11.04
N MET A 86 25.99 -14.11 -10.45
CA MET A 86 26.70 -15.37 -10.65
C MET A 86 26.44 -15.99 -12.03
N ILE A 87 25.21 -15.90 -12.52
CA ILE A 87 24.78 -16.46 -13.80
C ILE A 87 25.50 -15.79 -14.98
N GLU A 88 25.71 -14.47 -14.94
CA GLU A 88 26.32 -13.74 -16.06
C GLU A 88 27.81 -14.04 -16.28
N ARG A 89 28.50 -14.72 -15.35
CA ARG A 89 29.90 -15.21 -15.48
C ARG A 89 30.89 -14.18 -16.04
N ASN A 90 30.72 -12.90 -15.70
CA ASN A 90 31.58 -11.82 -16.18
C ASN A 90 32.31 -11.12 -15.01
N GLU A 91 33.37 -10.36 -15.32
CA GLU A 91 34.17 -9.66 -14.29
C GLU A 91 33.33 -8.70 -13.43
N LYS A 92 32.27 -8.13 -13.99
CA LYS A 92 31.33 -7.28 -13.24
C LYS A 92 30.43 -8.11 -12.31
N GLY A 93 30.00 -9.28 -12.72
CA GLY A 93 29.30 -10.26 -11.89
C GLY A 93 30.15 -10.69 -10.70
N LYS A 94 31.45 -10.94 -10.92
CA LYS A 94 32.40 -11.22 -9.83
C LYS A 94 32.51 -10.06 -8.85
N GLN A 95 32.61 -8.82 -9.35
CA GLN A 95 32.65 -7.61 -8.51
C GLN A 95 31.34 -7.40 -7.73
N ALA A 96 30.18 -7.59 -8.36
CA ALA A 96 28.88 -7.52 -7.69
C ALA A 96 28.77 -8.56 -6.58
N ARG A 97 29.16 -9.82 -6.84
CA ARG A 97 29.13 -10.89 -5.85
C ARG A 97 30.03 -10.58 -4.65
N GLN A 98 31.26 -10.14 -4.88
CA GLN A 98 32.17 -9.75 -3.80
C GLN A 98 31.62 -8.58 -2.98
N TYR A 99 31.01 -7.61 -3.64
CA TYR A 99 30.37 -6.49 -2.97
C TYR A 99 29.22 -6.94 -2.07
N PHE A 100 28.33 -7.81 -2.56
CA PHE A 100 27.22 -8.33 -1.75
C PHE A 100 27.70 -9.15 -0.56
N ILE A 101 28.74 -9.99 -0.73
CA ILE A 101 29.35 -10.75 0.38
C ILE A 101 29.93 -9.79 1.44
N GLU A 102 30.61 -8.72 1.02
CA GLU A 102 31.13 -7.73 1.96
C GLU A 102 30.03 -6.98 2.70
N CYS A 103 28.91 -6.66 2.04
CA CYS A 103 27.74 -6.09 2.70
C CYS A 103 27.16 -7.04 3.75
N GLU A 104 26.96 -8.31 3.41
CA GLU A 104 26.49 -9.33 4.37
C GLU A 104 27.44 -9.51 5.54
N ARG A 105 28.76 -9.51 5.29
CA ARG A 105 29.77 -9.60 6.35
C ARG A 105 29.69 -8.42 7.30
N LYS A 106 29.51 -7.19 6.79
CA LYS A 106 29.33 -5.99 7.62
C LYS A 106 28.05 -6.07 8.45
N THR A 107 26.93 -6.49 7.85
CA THR A 107 25.66 -6.66 8.56
C THR A 107 25.75 -7.75 9.64
N LYS A 108 26.41 -8.88 9.36
CA LYS A 108 26.61 -9.95 10.35
C LYS A 108 27.58 -9.58 11.48
N GLN A 109 28.57 -8.73 11.21
CA GLN A 109 29.45 -8.20 12.25
C GLN A 109 28.75 -7.17 13.15
N MET A 110 27.70 -6.53 12.64
CA MET A 110 26.72 -5.80 13.43
C MET A 110 25.66 -6.76 13.99
N THR A 111 26.08 -7.77 14.76
CA THR A 111 25.13 -8.44 15.65
C THR A 111 24.51 -7.37 16.55
N PRO A 112 23.17 -7.30 16.73
CA PRO A 112 22.60 -6.38 17.69
C PRO A 112 23.26 -6.69 19.03
N THR A 113 23.98 -5.72 19.59
CA THR A 113 24.54 -5.84 20.93
C THR A 113 23.38 -6.27 21.81
N GLN A 114 23.40 -7.51 22.33
CA GLN A 114 22.38 -7.93 23.26
C GLN A 114 22.51 -7.02 24.47
N ILE A 115 21.59 -6.07 24.57
CA ILE A 115 21.52 -5.15 25.69
C ILE A 115 21.17 -6.01 26.89
N ASP A 116 22.09 -6.12 27.85
CA ASP A 116 21.80 -6.82 29.09
C ASP A 116 20.81 -5.98 29.90
N TYR A 117 19.55 -6.36 29.78
CA TYR A 117 18.43 -5.75 30.46
C TYR A 117 18.39 -6.06 31.96
N SER A 118 19.30 -6.91 32.46
CA SER A 118 19.44 -7.24 33.88
C SER A 118 20.20 -6.16 34.66
N ASP A 119 20.96 -5.30 33.97
CA ASP A 119 21.67 -4.17 34.58
C ASP A 119 20.71 -2.98 34.82
N PRO A 120 20.51 -2.54 36.08
CA PRO A 120 19.67 -1.40 36.41
C PRO A 120 20.06 -0.08 35.72
N GLN A 121 21.35 0.15 35.44
CA GLN A 121 21.80 1.37 34.76
C GLN A 121 21.40 1.38 33.28
N VAL A 122 21.50 0.23 32.63
CA VAL A 122 21.07 0.05 31.23
C VAL A 122 19.55 0.25 31.13
N MET A 123 18.78 -0.34 32.05
CA MET A 123 17.33 -0.15 32.11
C MET A 123 16.93 1.32 32.34
N LEU A 124 17.62 2.02 33.24
CA LEU A 124 17.36 3.43 33.49
C LEU A 124 17.64 4.29 32.25
N GLY A 125 18.70 3.98 31.50
CA GLY A 125 19.02 4.65 30.24
C GLY A 125 17.93 4.47 29.20
N VAL A 126 17.45 3.24 29.00
CA VAL A 126 16.34 2.94 28.08
C VAL A 126 15.05 3.64 28.52
N LEU A 127 14.69 3.57 29.81
CA LEU A 127 13.48 4.22 30.33
C LEU A 127 13.51 5.74 30.13
N THR A 128 14.67 6.36 30.39
CA THR A 128 14.87 7.80 30.20
C THR A 128 14.73 8.19 28.74
N TYR A 129 15.32 7.40 27.83
CA TYR A 129 15.17 7.62 26.40
C TYR A 129 13.72 7.51 25.95
N LEU A 130 13.01 6.45 26.36
CA LEU A 130 11.60 6.24 26.02
C LEU A 130 10.71 7.36 26.55
N LYS A 131 10.97 7.84 27.77
CA LYS A 131 10.27 8.98 28.36
C LYS A 131 10.46 10.24 27.51
N ASN A 132 11.70 10.56 27.16
CA ASN A 132 12.01 11.72 26.33
C ASN A 132 11.35 11.63 24.94
N GLU A 133 11.30 10.43 24.35
CA GLU A 133 10.60 10.21 23.08
C GLU A 133 9.08 10.37 23.21
N SER A 134 8.48 9.93 24.31
CA SER A 134 7.06 10.19 24.59
C SER A 134 6.80 11.68 24.67
N GLU A 135 7.60 12.40 25.46
CA GLU A 135 7.47 13.85 25.62
C GLU A 135 7.64 14.59 24.29
N ARG A 136 8.58 14.15 23.43
CA ARG A 136 8.73 14.71 22.07
C ARG A 136 7.50 14.48 21.21
N LYS A 137 6.93 13.27 21.23
CA LYS A 137 5.71 12.96 20.49
C LYS A 137 4.54 13.81 21.00
N ASP A 138 4.41 13.96 22.31
CA ASP A 138 3.39 14.79 22.94
C ASP A 138 3.55 16.26 22.54
N CYS A 139 4.79 16.78 22.49
CA CYS A 139 5.09 18.12 21.97
C CYS A 139 4.69 18.29 20.50
N ILE A 140 5.00 17.32 19.64
CA ILE A 140 4.60 17.35 18.22
C ILE A 140 3.08 17.33 18.10
N ILE A 141 2.40 16.45 18.86
CA ILE A 141 0.94 16.38 18.88
C ILE A 141 0.36 17.73 19.31
N ALA A 142 0.87 18.34 20.37
CA ALA A 142 0.44 19.65 20.85
C ALA A 142 0.64 20.79 19.82
N GLN A 143 1.63 20.67 18.93
CA GLN A 143 1.84 21.62 17.83
C GLN A 143 0.92 21.36 16.63
N LEU A 144 0.58 20.09 16.37
CA LEU A 144 -0.25 19.70 15.23
C LEU A 144 -1.75 19.85 15.51
N THR A 145 -2.20 19.63 16.74
CA THR A 145 -3.61 19.80 17.16
C THR A 145 -4.19 21.18 16.85
N PRO A 146 -3.54 22.32 17.13
CA PRO A 146 -4.08 23.62 16.74
C PRO A 146 -4.07 23.83 15.22
N LYS A 147 -3.15 23.19 14.48
CA LYS A 147 -3.10 23.24 13.01
C LYS A 147 -4.24 22.44 12.38
N THR A 148 -4.56 21.26 12.91
CA THR A 148 -5.73 20.47 12.51
C THR A 148 -7.03 21.15 12.91
N GLU A 149 -7.11 21.73 14.12
CA GLU A 149 -8.28 22.49 14.56
C GLU A 149 -8.49 23.76 13.73
N LYS A 150 -7.42 24.45 13.33
CA LYS A 150 -7.53 25.61 12.43
C LYS A 150 -8.00 25.20 11.05
N LEU A 151 -7.52 24.07 10.52
CA LEU A 151 -8.02 23.50 9.27
C LEU A 151 -9.50 23.11 9.39
N GLU A 152 -9.90 22.49 10.50
CA GLU A 152 -11.29 22.10 10.77
C GLU A 152 -12.21 23.32 11.03
N ARG A 153 -11.69 24.39 11.65
CA ARG A 153 -12.41 25.67 11.80
C ARG A 153 -12.57 26.38 10.45
N LEU A 154 -11.63 26.22 9.53
CA LEU A 154 -11.73 26.71 8.14
C LEU A 154 -12.63 25.81 7.27
N GLU A 155 -12.76 24.51 7.60
CA GLU A 155 -13.74 23.58 7.00
C GLU A 155 -15.16 23.75 7.56
N ARG A 156 -15.45 24.84 8.27
CA ARG A 156 -16.83 25.26 8.51
C ARG A 156 -17.35 25.98 7.26
N CYS A 157 -17.90 25.21 6.33
CA CYS A 157 -19.09 25.53 5.51
C CYS A 157 -19.37 24.41 4.48
N ASP A 158 -20.40 23.61 4.74
CA ASP A 158 -21.54 23.27 3.86
C ASP A 158 -21.35 22.84 2.39
N ASP A 159 -20.28 22.15 2.02
CA ASP A 159 -20.32 21.39 0.76
C ASP A 159 -21.05 20.06 0.96
N LEU A 160 -22.33 20.05 0.56
CA LEU A 160 -23.18 18.85 0.48
C LEU A 160 -23.01 18.21 -0.91
N PHE A 161 -22.16 17.18 -0.99
CA PHE A 161 -21.89 16.45 -2.22
C PHE A 161 -23.00 15.45 -2.54
N ASP A 162 -23.37 15.33 -3.82
CA ASP A 162 -24.12 14.16 -4.28
C ASP A 162 -23.26 12.90 -4.15
N ILE A 163 -23.91 11.75 -4.06
CA ILE A 163 -23.21 10.45 -4.00
C ILE A 163 -22.31 10.28 -5.25
N ASN A 164 -22.72 10.83 -6.40
CA ASN A 164 -21.93 10.87 -7.63
C ASN A 164 -20.61 11.65 -7.44
N ASP A 165 -20.70 12.89 -6.99
CA ASP A 165 -19.53 13.76 -6.79
C ASP A 165 -18.60 13.18 -5.72
N ALA A 166 -19.17 12.57 -4.69
CA ALA A 166 -18.42 11.86 -3.66
C ALA A 166 -17.68 10.64 -4.21
N ALA A 167 -18.29 9.87 -5.12
CA ALA A 167 -17.65 8.72 -5.76
C ALA A 167 -16.47 9.14 -6.63
N GLU A 168 -16.62 10.21 -7.42
CA GLU A 168 -15.53 10.78 -8.22
C GLU A 168 -14.37 11.23 -7.34
N LYS A 169 -14.66 11.97 -6.25
CA LYS A 169 -13.64 12.44 -5.31
C LYS A 169 -12.92 11.31 -4.57
N LEU A 170 -13.58 10.19 -4.34
CA LEU A 170 -12.98 9.01 -3.72
C LEU A 170 -12.30 8.07 -4.73
N GLY A 171 -12.39 8.36 -6.04
CA GLY A 171 -11.85 7.49 -7.09
C GLY A 171 -12.57 6.15 -7.20
N MET A 172 -13.85 6.08 -6.81
CA MET A 172 -14.66 4.85 -6.79
C MET A 172 -15.75 4.87 -7.86
N ARG A 173 -16.23 3.69 -8.26
CA ARG A 173 -17.46 3.60 -9.06
C ARG A 173 -18.66 3.96 -8.20
N LEU A 174 -19.66 4.59 -8.81
CA LEU A 174 -20.89 5.00 -8.13
C LEU A 174 -21.59 3.83 -7.42
N GLU A 175 -21.72 2.69 -8.11
CA GLU A 175 -22.38 1.50 -7.59
C GLU A 175 -21.65 0.96 -6.36
N ASP A 176 -20.31 0.94 -6.39
CA ASP A 176 -19.49 0.46 -5.29
C ASP A 176 -19.64 1.36 -4.05
N LEU A 177 -19.62 2.68 -4.23
CA LEU A 177 -19.84 3.61 -3.13
C LEU A 177 -21.27 3.52 -2.60
N ALA A 178 -22.28 3.44 -3.46
CA ALA A 178 -23.67 3.32 -3.04
C ALA A 178 -23.90 2.03 -2.23
N ASN A 179 -23.39 0.89 -2.71
CA ASN A 179 -23.44 -0.39 -2.01
C ASN A 179 -22.69 -0.33 -0.68
N TYR A 180 -21.52 0.32 -0.66
CA TYR A 180 -20.75 0.54 0.56
C TYR A 180 -21.55 1.31 1.62
N LEU A 181 -22.16 2.43 1.22
CA LEU A 181 -22.95 3.26 2.12
C LEU A 181 -24.19 2.52 2.66
N ILE A 182 -24.81 1.64 1.86
CA ILE A 182 -25.92 0.79 2.31
C ILE A 182 -25.42 -0.25 3.32
N ASN A 183 -24.37 -0.99 2.98
CA ASN A 183 -23.81 -2.06 3.81
C ASN A 183 -23.29 -1.55 5.16
N HIS A 184 -22.71 -0.35 5.18
CA HIS A 184 -22.19 0.29 6.39
C HIS A 184 -23.23 1.16 7.13
N ARG A 185 -24.52 1.09 6.74
CA ARG A 185 -25.63 1.84 7.36
C ARG A 185 -25.44 3.35 7.39
N TRP A 186 -24.89 3.91 6.31
CA TRP A 186 -24.84 5.34 6.07
C TRP A 186 -26.14 5.85 5.45
N ILE A 187 -26.67 5.10 4.48
CA ILE A 187 -27.95 5.37 3.81
C ILE A 187 -28.83 4.12 3.80
N TYR A 188 -30.13 4.31 3.58
CA TYR A 188 -31.08 3.24 3.34
C TYR A 188 -32.08 3.62 2.23
N CYS A 189 -32.64 2.60 1.59
CA CYS A 189 -33.70 2.76 0.58
C CYS A 189 -35.07 2.78 1.26
N ARG A 190 -35.86 3.81 1.00
CA ARG A 190 -37.29 3.82 1.34
C ARG A 190 -38.11 3.04 0.32
N THR A 191 -39.37 2.79 0.66
CA THR A 191 -40.35 2.10 -0.21
C THR A 191 -40.54 2.77 -1.58
N ASP A 192 -40.27 4.07 -1.67
CA ASP A 192 -40.35 4.86 -2.89
C ASP A 192 -39.01 4.97 -3.65
N LYS A 193 -38.06 4.08 -3.35
CA LYS A 193 -36.70 4.03 -3.91
C LYS A 193 -35.84 5.28 -3.64
N SER A 194 -36.27 6.13 -2.70
CA SER A 194 -35.48 7.28 -2.27
C SER A 194 -34.35 6.85 -1.33
N LEU A 195 -33.16 7.41 -1.54
CA LEU A 195 -31.98 7.19 -0.70
C LEU A 195 -31.96 8.24 0.40
N VAL A 196 -32.01 7.78 1.65
CA VAL A 196 -32.07 8.64 2.84
C VAL A 196 -30.93 8.29 3.79
N PRO A 197 -30.22 9.28 4.35
CA PRO A 197 -29.19 9.02 5.35
C PRO A 197 -29.79 8.54 6.67
N TYR A 198 -29.04 7.71 7.39
CA TYR A 198 -29.39 7.37 8.76
C TYR A 198 -29.24 8.58 9.69
N TYR A 199 -30.15 8.70 10.65
CA TYR A 199 -30.17 9.81 11.61
C TYR A 199 -28.86 9.90 12.43
N SER A 200 -28.24 8.76 12.75
CA SER A 200 -26.93 8.73 13.42
C SER A 200 -25.85 9.47 12.63
N LYS A 201 -25.85 9.35 11.29
CA LYS A 201 -24.87 10.00 10.40
C LYS A 201 -25.16 11.47 10.16
N ILE A 202 -26.41 11.88 10.29
CA ILE A 202 -26.78 13.30 10.34
C ILE A 202 -26.28 13.92 11.64
N ASN A 203 -26.52 13.29 12.79
CA ASN A 203 -26.07 13.82 14.08
C ASN A 203 -24.54 13.89 14.23
N GLU A 204 -23.81 12.93 13.64
CA GLU A 204 -22.35 12.98 13.57
C GLU A 204 -21.83 14.08 12.62
N GLY A 205 -22.70 14.72 11.84
CA GLY A 205 -22.37 15.74 10.84
C GLY A 205 -21.71 15.19 9.58
N LEU A 206 -21.88 13.88 9.30
CA LEU A 206 -21.25 13.19 8.17
C LEU A 206 -22.13 13.19 6.91
N MET A 207 -23.45 13.29 7.09
CA MET A 207 -24.41 13.32 5.99
C MET A 207 -25.50 14.35 6.26
N GLY A 208 -26.15 14.79 5.18
CA GLY A 208 -27.37 15.58 5.20
C GLY A 208 -28.34 15.07 4.15
N TYR A 209 -29.49 15.71 4.03
CA TYR A 209 -30.39 15.48 2.91
C TYR A 209 -30.96 16.79 2.41
N ILE A 210 -31.12 16.90 1.09
CA ILE A 210 -31.80 18.02 0.44
C ILE A 210 -32.97 17.43 -0.35
N PRO A 211 -34.20 17.93 -0.18
CA PRO A 211 -35.33 17.48 -0.98
C PRO A 211 -35.14 17.89 -2.45
N LYS A 212 -35.26 16.91 -3.36
CA LYS A 212 -35.24 17.11 -4.80
C LYS A 212 -36.65 16.92 -5.36
N THR A 213 -37.11 17.88 -6.16
CA THR A 213 -38.40 17.76 -6.85
C THR A 213 -38.22 16.93 -8.12
N ILE A 214 -38.94 15.81 -8.22
CA ILE A 214 -39.02 14.98 -9.43
C ILE A 214 -40.41 15.09 -10.04
N GLN A 215 -40.50 15.02 -11.37
CA GLN A 215 -41.78 14.93 -12.06
C GLN A 215 -42.10 13.45 -12.31
N THR A 216 -43.29 13.03 -11.88
CA THR A 216 -43.80 11.68 -12.13
C THR A 216 -44.25 11.57 -13.59
N ILE A 217 -44.29 10.35 -14.14
CA ILE A 217 -44.82 10.03 -15.49
C ILE A 217 -46.20 10.65 -15.76
N SER A 218 -46.98 10.87 -14.70
CA SER A 218 -48.30 11.53 -14.72
C SER A 218 -48.26 13.07 -14.65
N GLY A 219 -47.09 13.71 -14.82
CA GLY A 219 -46.91 15.17 -14.75
C GLY A 219 -46.95 15.79 -13.35
N ARG A 220 -47.18 15.00 -12.29
CA ARG A 220 -47.25 15.51 -10.91
C ARG A 220 -45.85 15.72 -10.33
N LYS A 221 -45.61 16.90 -9.73
CA LYS A 221 -44.37 17.21 -8.99
C LYS A 221 -44.40 16.48 -7.63
N LYS A 222 -43.38 15.66 -7.37
CA LYS A 222 -43.17 14.96 -6.09
C LYS A 222 -41.84 15.41 -5.49
N SER A 223 -41.85 15.80 -4.23
CA SER A 223 -40.61 16.08 -3.47
C SER A 223 -40.07 14.78 -2.88
N VAL A 224 -38.80 14.48 -3.13
CA VAL A 224 -38.12 13.25 -2.70
C VAL A 224 -36.82 13.62 -1.97
N PRO A 225 -36.54 13.08 -0.79
CA PRO A 225 -35.27 13.34 -0.10
C PRO A 225 -34.08 12.79 -0.90
N SER A 226 -33.04 13.60 -1.08
CA SER A 226 -31.77 13.20 -1.68
C SER A 226 -30.67 13.22 -0.63
N ALA A 227 -30.07 12.08 -0.34
CA ALA A 227 -28.93 11.98 0.57
C ALA A 227 -27.72 12.75 0.01
N LYS A 228 -27.03 13.47 0.89
CA LYS A 228 -25.83 14.26 0.60
C LYS A 228 -24.73 13.93 1.59
N ILE A 229 -23.48 13.95 1.15
CA ILE A 229 -22.30 13.68 1.99
C ILE A 229 -21.61 15.01 2.29
N THR A 230 -21.25 15.25 3.54
CA THR A 230 -20.49 16.45 3.92
C THR A 230 -18.99 16.24 3.67
N SER A 231 -18.20 17.30 3.60
CA SER A 231 -16.72 17.20 3.57
C SER A 231 -16.17 16.33 4.71
N LYS A 232 -16.75 16.46 5.91
CA LYS A 232 -16.44 15.62 7.08
C LYS A 232 -16.77 14.15 6.83
N GLY A 233 -17.93 13.87 6.23
CA GLY A 233 -18.33 12.54 5.78
C GLY A 233 -17.35 11.94 4.78
N LEU A 234 -16.96 12.71 3.77
CA LEU A 234 -16.03 12.29 2.72
C LEU A 234 -14.66 11.91 3.30
N LYS A 235 -14.12 12.73 4.21
CA LYS A 235 -12.86 12.47 4.92
C LYS A 235 -12.95 11.17 5.74
N ARG A 236 -14.08 10.97 6.44
CA ARG A 236 -14.33 9.76 7.22
C ARG A 236 -14.41 8.51 6.35
N LEU A 237 -15.09 8.59 5.20
CA LEU A 237 -15.18 7.51 4.21
C LEU A 237 -13.79 7.16 3.66
N SER A 238 -13.00 8.15 3.26
CA SER A 238 -11.63 7.95 2.78
C SER A 238 -10.77 7.17 3.78
N MET A 239 -10.80 7.55 5.06
CA MET A 239 -10.08 6.82 6.12
C MET A 239 -10.60 5.38 6.29
N MET A 240 -11.91 5.15 6.22
CA MET A 240 -12.48 3.81 6.39
C MET A 240 -12.10 2.89 5.21
N LEU A 241 -12.12 3.41 3.99
CA LEU A 241 -11.74 2.67 2.79
C LEU A 241 -10.25 2.31 2.80
N GLN A 242 -9.36 3.25 3.16
CA GLN A 242 -7.93 2.98 3.30
C GLN A 242 -7.66 1.86 4.33
N LYS A 243 -8.38 1.88 5.46
CA LYS A 243 -8.25 0.82 6.48
C LYS A 243 -8.69 -0.53 5.93
N GLN A 244 -9.78 -0.56 5.15
CA GLN A 244 -10.31 -1.80 4.59
C GLN A 244 -9.42 -2.41 3.51
N ILE A 245 -8.81 -1.58 2.65
CA ILE A 245 -7.81 -2.03 1.67
C ILE A 245 -6.65 -2.72 2.39
N ARG A 246 -6.09 -2.07 3.42
CA ARG A 246 -5.01 -2.63 4.23
C ARG A 246 -5.39 -3.97 4.87
N THR A 247 -6.59 -4.08 5.44
CA THR A 247 -7.07 -5.33 6.05
C THR A 247 -7.35 -6.43 5.01
N GLN A 248 -7.80 -6.08 3.81
CA GLN A 248 -7.98 -7.05 2.73
C GLN A 248 -6.65 -7.55 2.17
N GLU A 249 -5.65 -6.69 2.04
CA GLU A 249 -4.28 -7.09 1.68
C GLU A 249 -3.69 -8.07 2.72
N GLU A 250 -3.94 -7.81 4.00
CA GLU A 250 -3.59 -8.73 5.09
C GLU A 250 -4.30 -10.09 4.93
N ILE A 251 -5.63 -10.11 4.79
CA ILE A 251 -6.41 -11.36 4.68
C ILE A 251 -6.13 -12.13 3.38
N HIS A 252 -5.96 -11.45 2.25
CA HIS A 252 -5.68 -12.10 0.97
C HIS A 252 -4.26 -12.69 0.93
N GLY A 253 -3.31 -12.07 1.64
CA GLY A 253 -2.01 -12.65 1.95
C GLY A 253 -2.14 -13.96 2.75
N PHE A 254 -2.95 -13.97 3.80
CA PHE A 254 -3.22 -15.18 4.59
C PHE A 254 -3.96 -16.29 3.82
N ALA A 255 -4.94 -15.94 2.98
CA ALA A 255 -5.71 -16.91 2.20
C ALA A 255 -4.85 -17.56 1.09
N ASN A 256 -4.00 -16.77 0.41
CA ASN A 256 -3.08 -17.29 -0.59
C ASN A 256 -2.01 -18.20 0.02
N ALA A 257 -1.52 -17.89 1.24
CA ALA A 257 -0.63 -18.79 1.98
C ALA A 257 -1.31 -20.14 2.29
N LYS A 258 -2.57 -20.11 2.77
CA LYS A 258 -3.32 -21.33 3.11
C LYS A 258 -3.66 -22.21 1.89
N VAL A 259 -3.95 -21.59 0.74
CA VAL A 259 -4.20 -22.30 -0.52
C VAL A 259 -2.92 -22.90 -1.10
N ALA A 260 -1.77 -22.24 -0.93
CA ALA A 260 -0.46 -22.79 -1.29
C ALA A 260 -0.11 -24.02 -0.43
N ASP A 261 -0.41 -23.98 0.87
CA ASP A 261 -0.19 -25.11 1.79
C ASP A 261 -1.15 -26.28 1.52
N PHE A 262 -2.39 -26.01 1.12
CA PHE A 262 -3.35 -27.05 0.71
C PHE A 262 -2.97 -27.73 -0.62
N LYS A 263 -2.42 -26.96 -1.58
CA LYS A 263 -1.91 -27.53 -2.84
C LYS A 263 -0.65 -28.36 -2.64
N ARG A 264 0.25 -27.96 -1.73
CA ARG A 264 1.44 -28.76 -1.38
C ARG A 264 1.07 -30.09 -0.76
N THR A 265 0.12 -30.10 0.17
CA THR A 265 -0.37 -31.34 0.82
C THR A 265 -1.11 -32.27 -0.14
N ALA A 266 -1.91 -31.74 -1.07
CA ALA A 266 -2.58 -32.55 -2.09
C ALA A 266 -1.61 -33.21 -3.10
N THR A 267 -0.53 -32.52 -3.49
CA THR A 267 0.50 -33.09 -4.39
C THR A 267 1.32 -34.17 -3.69
N THR A 268 1.61 -34.03 -2.40
CA THR A 268 2.30 -35.08 -1.62
C THR A 268 1.46 -36.35 -1.47
N ILE A 269 0.15 -36.21 -1.26
CA ILE A 269 -0.76 -37.36 -1.13
C ILE A 269 -0.94 -38.08 -2.47
N SER A 270 -0.98 -37.37 -3.59
CA SER A 270 -1.09 -37.98 -4.93
C SER A 270 0.19 -38.69 -5.38
N SER A 271 1.35 -38.36 -4.80
CA SER A 271 2.64 -39.02 -5.08
C SER A 271 2.91 -40.26 -4.20
N GLN A 272 2.07 -40.52 -3.19
CA GLN A 272 2.20 -41.68 -2.28
C GLN A 272 1.28 -42.85 -2.69
N TYR A 273 0.46 -42.70 -3.73
CA TYR A 273 -0.46 -43.72 -4.23
C TYR A 273 -0.25 -44.09 -5.72
N ILE A 274 0.91 -43.72 -6.29
CA ILE A 274 1.43 -44.23 -7.57
C ILE A 274 2.74 -44.94 -7.27
#